data_AF-A0A4R2HBI0-F1
#
_entry.id   AF-A0A4R2HBI0-F1
#
_cell.length_a   1.000
_cell.length_b   1.000
_cell.length_c   1.000
_cell.angle_alpha   90.00
_cell.angle_beta   90.00
_cell.angle_gamma   90.00
#
_symmetry.space_group_name_H-M   'P 1'
#
loop_
_entity.id
_entity.type
_entity.pdbx_description
1 polymer ?
#
loop_
_entity_poly.entity_id
_entity_poly.type
_entity_poly.pdbx_seq_one_letter_code
_entity_poly.pdbx_strand_id
1 'polypeptide(L)'
;MHAQHAFLPLWDDHEFRNNYSKDNWTLPELFFKEKRSAAWHTWFERMPVPRYAGDMTRTYRSLRLGRTVELFAIDNRQYKDDQPCDDGGSIVCEAADVPGRSMLGPAQKTWLDNGLRGSGARWKVLANPNMMMGMITGAAGERAFMDTWDGYGAERTELLSLAADRVSDLVVVTGDDHDTFAGELWNTGFAPGSPGNPAGTKRSGVEFVVPSVSSTNTGDLKGTAGARAEEQKRLQYNPHLKLIDMRQHGYGVLEVTGDEAKLSYRAVDKLRPDAPVTTSYEARTARGSSRIEVG
;
A
#
# COMPACT_ATOMS: atom_id res chain seq x y z
N MET A 1 3.22 -9.73 21.15
CA MET A 1 3.77 -9.36 19.82
C MET A 1 5.11 -8.64 19.96
N HIS A 2 5.16 -7.41 20.51
CA HIS A 2 6.43 -6.64 20.69
C HIS A 2 7.56 -7.38 21.41
N ALA A 3 7.27 -8.12 22.48
CA ALA A 3 8.30 -8.87 23.21
C ALA A 3 8.77 -10.17 22.52
N GLN A 4 8.08 -10.61 21.47
CA GLN A 4 8.28 -11.93 20.86
C GLN A 4 8.90 -11.86 19.45
N HIS A 5 8.83 -10.68 18.80
CA HIS A 5 9.29 -10.49 17.43
C HIS A 5 10.03 -9.17 17.27
N ALA A 6 10.93 -9.11 16.28
CA ALA A 6 11.49 -7.84 15.83
C ALA A 6 10.48 -7.09 14.96
N PHE A 7 10.47 -5.76 15.07
CA PHE A 7 9.54 -4.92 14.33
C PHE A 7 10.30 -4.02 13.37
N LEU A 8 9.77 -3.93 12.16
CA LEU A 8 10.09 -2.84 11.23
C LEU A 8 8.83 -1.97 11.12
N PRO A 9 8.62 -1.03 12.05
CA PRO A 9 7.43 -0.19 12.01
C PRO A 9 7.57 0.86 10.90
N LEU A 10 6.43 1.10 10.23
CA LEU A 10 6.17 2.22 9.34
C LEU A 10 5.04 3.02 9.99
N TRP A 11 5.04 4.33 9.77
CA TRP A 11 3.85 5.14 10.05
C TRP A 11 2.99 5.26 8.81
N ASP A 12 1.77 5.70 9.03
CA ASP A 12 0.91 6.29 8.03
C ASP A 12 0.49 7.70 8.52
N ASP A 13 -0.70 8.14 8.15
CA ASP A 13 -1.26 9.43 8.54
C ASP A 13 -1.62 9.49 10.03
N HIS A 14 -2.23 8.44 10.58
CA HIS A 14 -2.82 8.42 11.93
C HIS A 14 -1.81 8.48 13.09
N GLU A 15 -0.51 8.24 12.86
CA GLU A 15 0.54 8.59 13.82
C GLU A 15 0.64 10.09 14.09
N PHE A 16 0.02 10.92 13.25
CA PHE A 16 -0.03 12.36 13.41
C PHE A 16 -1.45 12.94 13.22
N ARG A 17 -2.04 12.75 12.03
CA ARG A 17 -3.36 13.25 11.65
C ARG A 17 -3.83 12.61 10.33
N ASN A 18 -5.10 12.22 10.31
CA ASN A 18 -5.84 11.79 9.11
C ASN A 18 -5.44 12.59 7.85
N ASN A 19 -5.04 11.87 6.80
CA ASN A 19 -4.72 12.32 5.45
C ASN A 19 -3.70 13.47 5.35
N TYR A 20 -2.74 13.61 6.27
CA TYR A 20 -1.75 14.67 6.14
C TYR A 20 -0.83 14.48 4.92
N SER A 21 -0.41 15.60 4.32
CA SER A 21 0.67 15.66 3.33
C SER A 21 1.78 16.59 3.83
N LYS A 22 2.86 16.75 3.05
CA LYS A 22 3.97 17.62 3.45
C LYS A 22 3.54 19.10 3.61
N ASP A 23 2.55 19.52 2.82
CA ASP A 23 2.13 20.93 2.66
C ASP A 23 0.63 21.19 2.91
N ASN A 24 -0.22 20.16 3.13
CA ASN A 24 -1.63 20.37 3.46
C ASN A 24 -1.90 20.15 4.94
N TRP A 25 -2.40 21.21 5.55
CA TRP A 25 -2.81 21.27 6.94
C TRP A 25 -4.20 21.86 7.05
N THR A 26 -5.10 21.10 7.66
CA THR A 26 -6.45 21.55 7.97
C THR A 26 -6.51 22.12 9.41
N LEU A 27 -5.37 22.59 9.92
CA LEU A 27 -5.15 23.30 11.21
C LEU A 27 -4.31 24.54 10.93
N PRO A 28 -4.39 25.64 11.69
CA PRO A 28 -3.48 26.78 11.51
C PRO A 28 -2.01 26.34 11.59
N GLU A 29 -1.15 26.90 10.72
CA GLU A 29 0.21 26.40 10.43
C GLU A 29 1.10 26.22 11.67
N LEU A 30 1.01 27.12 12.65
CA LEU A 30 1.80 27.04 13.89
C LEU A 30 1.48 25.78 14.69
N PHE A 31 0.19 25.46 14.86
CA PHE A 31 -0.25 24.25 15.56
C PHE A 31 0.14 22.98 14.81
N PHE A 32 0.22 23.04 13.47
CA PHE A 32 0.68 21.93 12.66
C PHE A 32 2.14 21.60 12.93
N LYS A 33 3.04 22.59 12.90
CA LYS A 33 4.48 22.38 13.11
C LYS A 33 4.77 21.83 14.51
N GLU A 34 4.14 22.38 15.54
CA GLU A 34 4.28 21.91 16.92
C GLU A 34 3.74 20.49 17.11
N LYS A 35 2.51 20.22 16.66
CA LYS A 35 1.91 18.89 16.76
C LYS A 35 2.71 17.84 15.99
N ARG A 36 3.23 18.19 14.81
CA ARG A 36 4.04 17.30 13.97
C ARG A 36 5.37 16.97 14.65
N SER A 37 6.03 17.97 15.23
CA SER A 37 7.25 17.75 16.03
C SER A 37 6.97 16.84 17.23
N ALA A 38 5.88 17.04 17.95
CA ALA A 38 5.49 16.20 19.09
C ALA A 38 5.15 14.77 18.68
N ALA A 39 4.43 14.59 17.56
CA ALA A 39 4.09 13.29 17.01
C ALA A 39 5.35 12.50 16.61
N TRP A 40 6.27 13.11 15.86
CA TRP A 40 7.54 12.47 15.51
C TRP A 40 8.39 12.17 16.73
N HIS A 41 8.51 13.10 17.67
CA HIS A 41 9.24 12.86 18.90
C HIS A 41 8.71 11.61 19.62
N THR A 42 7.39 11.56 19.83
CA THR A 42 6.71 10.43 20.49
C THR A 42 6.89 9.13 19.69
N TRP A 43 6.75 9.16 18.37
CA TRP A 43 6.91 7.98 17.53
C TRP A 43 8.29 7.34 17.71
N PHE A 44 9.35 8.14 17.63
CA PHE A 44 10.71 7.63 17.79
C PHE A 44 11.06 7.26 19.24
N GLU A 45 10.36 7.79 20.25
CA GLU A 45 10.49 7.32 21.64
C GLU A 45 9.80 5.95 21.86
N ARG A 46 8.74 5.66 21.09
CA ARG A 46 7.88 4.48 21.31
C ARG A 46 8.13 3.34 20.34
N MET A 47 8.75 3.61 19.21
CA MET A 47 8.99 2.62 18.16
C MET A 47 10.48 2.31 17.98
N PRO A 48 10.85 1.05 17.71
CA PRO A 48 12.24 0.65 17.48
C PRO A 48 12.70 1.05 16.07
N VAL A 49 12.83 2.36 15.82
CA VAL A 49 13.27 2.93 14.54
C VAL A 49 14.66 3.55 14.69
N PRO A 50 15.63 3.23 13.80
CA PRO A 50 16.94 3.86 13.84
C PRO A 50 16.86 5.36 13.52
N ARG A 51 17.82 6.13 14.04
CA ARG A 51 18.02 7.54 13.68
C ARG A 51 19.18 7.66 12.70
N TYR A 52 19.02 8.49 11.67
CA TYR A 52 20.08 8.76 10.69
C TYR A 52 20.63 10.17 10.89
N ALA A 53 21.94 10.31 11.05
CA ALA A 53 22.57 11.59 11.41
C ALA A 53 22.28 12.74 10.43
N GLY A 54 22.04 12.44 9.14
CA GLY A 54 21.72 13.44 8.10
C GLY A 54 20.23 13.69 7.88
N ASP A 55 19.36 12.85 8.43
CA ASP A 55 17.91 13.01 8.38
C ASP A 55 17.31 12.31 9.60
N MET A 56 17.09 13.10 10.66
CA MET A 56 16.62 12.57 11.94
C MET A 56 15.15 12.16 11.91
N THR A 57 14.36 12.59 10.91
CA THR A 57 12.95 12.21 10.78
C THR A 57 12.74 11.09 9.76
N ARG A 58 13.74 10.75 8.95
CA ARG A 58 13.69 9.62 8.01
C ARG A 58 13.26 8.31 8.67
N THR A 59 12.24 7.69 8.07
CA THR A 59 11.78 6.34 8.43
C THR A 59 12.04 5.30 7.34
N TYR A 60 12.07 5.69 6.06
CA TYR A 60 12.26 4.75 4.95
C TYR A 60 13.65 4.09 4.98
N ARG A 61 13.67 2.77 4.81
CA ARG A 61 14.87 1.92 4.99
C ARG A 61 14.68 0.55 4.37
N SER A 62 15.77 -0.19 4.21
CA SER A 62 15.70 -1.59 3.78
C SER A 62 16.30 -2.54 4.81
N LEU A 63 15.85 -3.79 4.74
CA LEU A 63 16.37 -4.91 5.52
C LEU A 63 16.55 -6.12 4.60
N ARG A 64 17.77 -6.64 4.53
CA ARG A 64 18.07 -7.85 3.77
C ARG A 64 17.97 -9.09 4.64
N LEU A 65 17.12 -10.04 4.24
CA LEU A 65 16.96 -11.34 4.87
C LEU A 65 17.63 -12.41 4.00
N GLY A 66 18.94 -12.53 4.20
CA GLY A 66 19.79 -13.46 3.46
C GLY A 66 19.79 -13.19 1.95
N ARG A 67 19.60 -14.24 1.16
CA ARG A 67 19.48 -14.14 -0.32
C ARG A 67 18.04 -14.15 -0.81
N THR A 68 17.08 -14.33 0.09
CA THR A 68 15.68 -14.58 -0.26
C THR A 68 14.92 -13.27 -0.41
N VAL A 69 14.97 -12.39 0.58
CA VAL A 69 14.19 -11.15 0.60
C VAL A 69 15.10 -9.94 0.79
N GLU A 70 14.89 -8.91 -0.02
CA GLU A 70 15.21 -7.53 0.33
C GLU A 70 13.89 -6.82 0.60
N LEU A 71 13.69 -6.40 1.85
CA LEU A 71 12.49 -5.69 2.29
C LEU A 71 12.77 -4.19 2.24
N PHE A 72 12.02 -3.45 1.43
CA PHE A 72 12.01 -2.00 1.38
C PHE A 72 10.79 -1.48 2.12
N ALA A 73 11.00 -0.61 3.09
CA ALA A 73 9.94 0.11 3.79
C ALA A 73 9.98 1.57 3.37
N ILE A 74 8.86 2.07 2.84
CA ILE A 74 8.73 3.45 2.34
C ILE A 74 7.88 4.33 3.25
N ASP A 75 8.06 5.63 3.11
CA ASP A 75 7.25 6.66 3.77
C ASP A 75 6.39 7.36 2.71
N ASN A 76 5.08 7.19 2.79
CA ASN A 76 4.14 7.79 1.85
C ASN A 76 3.54 9.10 2.38
N ARG A 77 4.04 9.65 3.48
CA ARG A 77 3.42 10.82 4.13
C ARG A 77 4.34 12.01 4.25
N GLN A 78 5.55 11.84 4.78
CA GLN A 78 6.43 12.96 5.10
C GLN A 78 6.81 13.80 3.87
N TYR A 79 6.80 13.18 2.69
CA TYR A 79 7.31 13.76 1.45
C TYR A 79 6.26 13.93 0.35
N LYS A 80 5.04 13.46 0.55
CA LYS A 80 3.98 13.49 -0.47
C LYS A 80 3.47 14.91 -0.70
N ASP A 81 3.22 15.25 -1.95
CA ASP A 81 2.48 16.44 -2.36
C ASP A 81 1.03 16.38 -1.86
N ASP A 82 0.32 17.49 -1.89
CA ASP A 82 -1.09 17.53 -1.48
C ASP A 82 -2.00 16.76 -2.43
N GLN A 83 -2.92 15.96 -1.87
CA GLN A 83 -3.84 15.10 -2.61
C GLN A 83 -4.61 15.92 -3.67
N PRO A 84 -4.66 15.45 -4.93
CA PRO A 84 -5.36 16.18 -5.97
C PRO A 84 -6.88 16.12 -5.77
N CYS A 85 -7.60 17.02 -6.44
CA CYS A 85 -9.06 17.03 -6.49
C CYS A 85 -9.72 17.01 -5.09
N ASP A 86 -9.20 17.84 -4.19
CA ASP A 86 -9.67 18.05 -2.81
C ASP A 86 -9.76 16.76 -1.98
N ASP A 87 -8.83 15.83 -2.22
CA ASP A 87 -8.79 14.51 -1.57
C ASP A 87 -10.10 13.71 -1.76
N GLY A 88 -10.75 13.92 -2.90
CA GLY A 88 -12.05 13.32 -3.22
C GLY A 88 -11.98 11.80 -3.41
N GLY A 89 -13.14 11.16 -3.31
CA GLY A 89 -13.29 9.73 -3.55
C GLY A 89 -14.41 9.39 -4.52
N SER A 90 -14.23 8.33 -5.30
CA SER A 90 -15.10 7.94 -6.43
C SER A 90 -15.33 9.07 -7.44
N ILE A 91 -14.24 9.70 -7.86
CA ILE A 91 -14.22 10.82 -8.81
C ILE A 91 -13.29 10.56 -9.99
N VAL A 92 -13.55 11.22 -11.13
CA VAL A 92 -12.56 11.37 -12.19
C VAL A 92 -11.65 12.54 -11.83
N CYS A 93 -10.34 12.33 -11.81
CA CYS A 93 -9.36 13.34 -11.41
C CYS A 93 -8.17 13.36 -12.37
N GLU A 94 -8.21 14.24 -13.38
CA GLU A 94 -7.09 14.39 -14.33
C GLU A 94 -5.81 14.88 -13.64
N ALA A 95 -5.95 15.69 -12.59
CA ALA A 95 -4.84 16.20 -11.80
C ALA A 95 -4.00 15.09 -11.13
N ALA A 96 -4.58 13.89 -10.95
CA ALA A 96 -3.88 12.74 -10.37
C ALA A 96 -2.79 12.17 -11.28
N ASP A 97 -2.89 12.37 -12.59
CA ASP A 97 -1.95 11.84 -13.58
C ASP A 97 -0.96 12.90 -14.09
N VAL A 98 -1.02 14.13 -13.56
CA VAL A 98 -0.12 15.22 -13.94
C VAL A 98 1.32 14.86 -13.57
N PRO A 99 2.26 14.89 -14.54
CA PRO A 99 3.68 14.66 -14.26
C PRO A 99 4.24 15.65 -13.25
N GLY A 100 5.16 15.18 -12.40
CA GLY A 100 5.85 16.00 -11.42
C GLY A 100 5.23 16.00 -10.02
N ARG A 101 4.01 15.47 -9.86
CA ARG A 101 3.48 15.16 -8.52
C ARG A 101 4.24 13.99 -7.90
N SER A 102 4.48 14.04 -6.60
CA SER A 102 5.28 13.05 -5.87
C SER A 102 4.60 12.55 -4.59
N MET A 103 4.60 11.23 -4.40
CA MET A 103 4.26 10.53 -3.17
C MET A 103 5.50 10.38 -2.27
N LEU A 104 6.64 10.01 -2.87
CA LEU A 104 7.84 9.66 -2.12
C LEU A 104 8.81 10.83 -1.89
N GLY A 105 8.69 11.89 -2.68
CA GLY A 105 9.73 12.90 -2.81
C GLY A 105 10.99 12.39 -3.52
N PRO A 106 11.86 13.29 -4.01
CA PRO A 106 12.96 12.93 -4.91
C PRO A 106 14.03 12.03 -4.26
N ALA A 107 14.33 12.25 -2.98
CA ALA A 107 15.40 11.51 -2.29
C ALA A 107 15.01 10.05 -2.02
N GLN A 108 13.79 9.80 -1.52
CA GLN A 108 13.30 8.45 -1.28
C GLN A 108 13.04 7.70 -2.58
N LYS A 109 12.48 8.37 -3.60
CA LYS A 109 12.31 7.77 -4.93
C LYS A 109 13.64 7.30 -5.52
N THR A 110 14.66 8.17 -5.52
CA THR A 110 16.01 7.82 -5.99
C THR A 110 16.59 6.65 -5.19
N TRP A 111 16.42 6.65 -3.87
CA TRP A 111 16.86 5.56 -3.00
C TRP A 111 16.17 4.24 -3.35
N LEU A 112 14.85 4.25 -3.54
CA LEU A 112 14.05 3.07 -3.85
C LEU A 112 14.40 2.52 -5.23
N ASP A 113 14.49 3.38 -6.25
CA ASP A 113 14.85 2.98 -7.62
C ASP A 113 16.22 2.30 -7.65
N ASN A 114 17.21 2.88 -6.97
CA ASN A 114 18.55 2.31 -6.88
C ASN A 114 18.54 0.98 -6.09
N GLY A 115 17.77 0.91 -5.00
CA GLY A 115 17.62 -0.30 -4.20
C GLY A 115 17.00 -1.44 -5.00
N LEU A 116 15.91 -1.17 -5.71
CA LEU A 116 15.22 -2.16 -6.55
C LEU A 116 16.09 -2.66 -7.71
N ARG A 117 16.83 -1.76 -8.38
CA ARG A 117 17.77 -2.12 -9.46
C ARG A 117 18.99 -2.89 -8.95
N GLY A 118 19.49 -2.52 -7.77
CA GLY A 118 20.72 -3.08 -7.21
C GLY A 118 20.52 -4.36 -6.40
N SER A 119 19.29 -4.68 -5.99
CA SER A 119 19.02 -5.83 -5.15
C SER A 119 19.16 -7.16 -5.90
N GLY A 120 20.14 -7.97 -5.48
CA GLY A 120 20.30 -9.35 -5.91
C GLY A 120 19.50 -10.37 -5.09
N ALA A 121 18.57 -9.93 -4.23
CA ALA A 121 17.66 -10.84 -3.54
C ALA A 121 16.65 -11.46 -4.51
N ARG A 122 16.18 -12.67 -4.21
CA ARG A 122 15.16 -13.34 -5.03
C ARG A 122 13.90 -12.48 -5.10
N TRP A 123 13.33 -12.15 -3.95
CA TRP A 123 12.13 -11.33 -3.80
C TRP A 123 12.48 -9.92 -3.37
N LYS A 124 11.85 -8.94 -4.01
CA LYS A 124 11.85 -7.56 -3.54
C LYS A 124 10.49 -7.35 -2.90
N VAL A 125 10.47 -7.19 -1.58
CA VAL A 125 9.23 -6.95 -0.83
C VAL A 125 9.16 -5.47 -0.51
N LEU A 126 8.09 -4.79 -0.90
CA LEU A 126 7.84 -3.39 -0.61
C LEU A 126 6.74 -3.28 0.46
N ALA A 127 7.11 -2.89 1.68
CA ALA A 127 6.17 -2.50 2.72
C ALA A 127 5.75 -1.04 2.47
N ASN A 128 4.47 -0.83 2.23
CA ASN A 128 3.90 0.37 1.65
C ASN A 128 2.59 0.72 2.37
N PRO A 129 2.39 1.94 2.89
CA PRO A 129 1.14 2.26 3.60
C PRO A 129 -0.12 2.18 2.72
N ASN A 130 -0.13 2.84 1.54
CA ASN A 130 -1.35 3.06 0.73
C ASN A 130 -1.40 2.20 -0.54
N MET A 131 -2.58 1.73 -0.95
CA MET A 131 -2.74 0.82 -2.11
C MET A 131 -2.10 1.32 -3.41
N MET A 132 -1.30 0.44 -4.02
CA MET A 132 -0.54 0.69 -5.25
C MET A 132 -1.34 0.32 -6.51
N MET A 133 -2.06 -0.81 -6.47
CA MET A 133 -3.05 -1.19 -7.48
C MET A 133 -4.09 -0.09 -7.60
N GLY A 134 -4.45 0.24 -8.83
CA GLY A 134 -5.51 1.21 -9.07
C GLY A 134 -6.89 0.62 -8.77
N MET A 135 -7.81 1.47 -8.32
CA MET A 135 -9.16 1.08 -7.91
C MET A 135 -10.20 1.95 -8.60
N ILE A 136 -10.76 1.45 -9.69
CA ILE A 136 -11.87 2.09 -10.42
C ILE A 136 -13.21 1.73 -9.77
N THR A 137 -14.04 2.72 -9.48
CA THR A 137 -15.35 2.55 -8.85
C THR A 137 -16.53 2.90 -9.76
N GLY A 138 -16.28 3.31 -11.02
CA GLY A 138 -17.34 3.61 -11.98
C GLY A 138 -16.90 3.51 -13.45
N ALA A 139 -17.88 3.58 -14.36
CA ALA A 139 -17.67 3.33 -15.79
C ALA A 139 -16.91 4.46 -16.50
N ALA A 140 -16.86 5.67 -15.93
CA ALA A 140 -16.11 6.79 -16.48
C ALA A 140 -14.63 6.77 -16.04
N GLY A 141 -14.21 5.77 -15.26
CA GLY A 141 -12.85 5.71 -14.71
C GLY A 141 -12.72 6.44 -13.37
N GLU A 142 -13.82 6.62 -12.64
CA GLU A 142 -13.81 7.15 -11.28
C GLU A 142 -12.88 6.33 -10.38
N ARG A 143 -12.00 6.98 -9.63
CA ARG A 143 -11.03 6.32 -8.74
C ARG A 143 -11.48 6.40 -7.29
N ALA A 144 -11.19 5.36 -6.50
CA ALA A 144 -11.72 5.22 -5.15
C ALA A 144 -11.28 6.34 -4.19
N PHE A 145 -9.98 6.61 -4.11
CA PHE A 145 -9.39 7.56 -3.14
C PHE A 145 -8.17 8.26 -3.74
N MET A 146 -8.10 9.59 -3.62
CA MET A 146 -6.95 10.38 -4.09
C MET A 146 -5.77 10.37 -3.12
N ASP A 147 -5.98 9.87 -1.90
CA ASP A 147 -4.93 9.72 -0.89
C ASP A 147 -3.96 8.55 -1.17
N THR A 148 -4.38 7.58 -1.96
CA THR A 148 -3.56 6.41 -2.35
C THR A 148 -2.72 6.72 -3.59
N TRP A 149 -2.03 5.72 -4.13
CA TRP A 149 -1.28 5.89 -5.39
C TRP A 149 -2.15 6.24 -6.60
N ASP A 150 -3.49 6.10 -6.50
CA ASP A 150 -4.41 6.59 -7.52
C ASP A 150 -4.41 8.10 -7.68
N GLY A 151 -3.98 8.87 -6.67
CA GLY A 151 -3.75 10.32 -6.75
C GLY A 151 -2.38 10.71 -7.34
N TYR A 152 -1.49 9.74 -7.57
CA TYR A 152 -0.08 9.96 -7.94
C TYR A 152 0.30 9.08 -9.14
N GLY A 153 -0.58 9.04 -10.15
CA GLY A 153 -0.52 8.09 -11.26
C GLY A 153 0.77 8.17 -12.08
N ALA A 154 1.33 9.37 -12.27
CA ALA A 154 2.60 9.56 -12.97
C ALA A 154 3.79 8.91 -12.22
N GLU A 155 3.94 9.20 -10.92
CA GLU A 155 5.03 8.61 -10.11
C GLU A 155 4.84 7.10 -9.92
N ARG A 156 3.60 6.63 -9.71
CA ARG A 156 3.27 5.20 -9.74
C ARG A 156 3.76 4.56 -11.04
N THR A 157 3.46 5.20 -12.16
CA THR A 157 3.81 4.68 -13.49
C THR A 157 5.31 4.55 -13.69
N GLU A 158 6.09 5.52 -13.23
CA GLU A 158 7.54 5.47 -13.28
C GLU A 158 8.11 4.32 -12.45
N LEU A 159 7.66 4.19 -11.19
CA LEU A 159 8.13 3.14 -10.27
C LEU A 159 7.77 1.73 -10.76
N LEU A 160 6.52 1.52 -11.17
CA LEU A 160 6.07 0.21 -11.61
C LEU A 160 6.57 -0.14 -13.01
N SER A 161 6.79 0.84 -13.90
CA SER A 161 7.46 0.57 -15.19
C SER A 161 8.91 0.16 -14.99
N LEU A 162 9.62 0.78 -14.04
CA LEU A 162 10.94 0.31 -13.62
C LEU A 162 10.87 -1.14 -13.13
N ALA A 163 9.89 -1.46 -12.28
CA ALA A 163 9.73 -2.81 -11.76
C ALA A 163 9.48 -3.82 -12.90
N ALA A 164 8.52 -3.54 -13.79
CA ALA A 164 8.19 -4.38 -14.93
C ALA A 164 9.40 -4.67 -15.84
N ASP A 165 10.28 -3.70 -16.03
CA ASP A 165 11.40 -3.83 -16.96
C ASP A 165 12.68 -4.40 -16.33
N ARG A 166 12.89 -4.20 -15.02
CA ARG A 166 14.21 -4.42 -14.38
C ARG A 166 14.17 -5.19 -13.07
N VAL A 167 13.00 -5.42 -12.48
CA VAL A 167 12.86 -6.03 -11.16
C VAL A 167 12.04 -7.31 -11.28
N SER A 168 12.68 -8.45 -11.09
CA SER A 168 11.94 -9.72 -10.98
C SER A 168 11.26 -9.81 -9.61
N ASP A 169 10.11 -10.48 -9.51
CA ASP A 169 9.57 -10.93 -8.22
C ASP A 169 9.33 -9.80 -7.18
N LEU A 170 8.65 -8.74 -7.63
CA LEU A 170 8.16 -7.66 -6.75
C LEU A 170 6.85 -8.09 -6.06
N VAL A 171 6.85 -8.00 -4.73
CA VAL A 171 5.68 -8.19 -3.87
C VAL A 171 5.48 -6.92 -3.07
N VAL A 172 4.30 -6.31 -3.15
CA VAL A 172 3.93 -5.15 -2.33
C VAL A 172 3.00 -5.62 -1.21
N VAL A 173 3.22 -5.15 0.02
CA VAL A 173 2.37 -5.42 1.17
C VAL A 173 1.86 -4.10 1.73
N THR A 174 0.53 -3.99 1.86
CA THR A 174 -0.15 -2.71 2.05
C THR A 174 -1.19 -2.74 3.17
N GLY A 175 -1.41 -1.59 3.84
CA GLY A 175 -2.47 -1.36 4.82
C GLY A 175 -3.46 -0.27 4.40
N ASP A 176 -3.76 0.68 5.29
CA ASP A 176 -4.59 1.89 5.11
C ASP A 176 -6.10 1.63 4.83
N ASP A 177 -6.44 0.92 3.76
CA ASP A 177 -7.80 0.79 3.22
C ASP A 177 -8.82 0.09 4.16
N HIS A 178 -8.34 -0.55 5.23
CA HIS A 178 -9.09 -1.37 6.20
C HIS A 178 -9.79 -2.62 5.64
N ASP A 179 -9.79 -2.81 4.33
CA ASP A 179 -10.36 -3.96 3.62
C ASP A 179 -9.25 -4.87 3.05
N THR A 180 -9.58 -6.11 2.72
CA THR A 180 -8.63 -7.08 2.14
C THR A 180 -8.65 -7.02 0.62
N PHE A 181 -7.47 -6.93 0.01
CA PHE A 181 -7.29 -7.10 -1.43
C PHE A 181 -6.07 -7.95 -1.75
N ALA A 182 -6.14 -8.68 -2.86
CA ALA A 182 -4.97 -9.26 -3.52
C ALA A 182 -5.11 -9.09 -5.02
N GLY A 183 -4.05 -8.64 -5.69
CA GLY A 183 -4.07 -8.57 -7.15
C GLY A 183 -2.72 -8.40 -7.82
N GLU A 184 -2.80 -8.25 -9.13
CA GLU A 184 -1.66 -8.18 -10.03
C GLU A 184 -1.31 -6.70 -10.29
N LEU A 185 -0.05 -6.31 -10.05
CA LEU A 185 0.38 -4.95 -10.33
C LEU A 185 0.66 -4.78 -11.81
N TRP A 186 0.11 -3.70 -12.37
CA TRP A 186 0.40 -3.24 -13.73
C TRP A 186 1.11 -1.91 -13.66
N ASN A 187 1.92 -1.61 -14.67
CA ASN A 187 2.78 -0.44 -14.61
C ASN A 187 2.00 0.88 -14.47
N THR A 188 0.79 1.00 -14.99
CA THR A 188 -0.08 2.18 -14.78
C THR A 188 -0.93 2.11 -13.49
N GLY A 189 -0.87 0.99 -12.78
CA GLY A 189 -1.78 0.61 -11.69
C GLY A 189 -3.02 -0.17 -12.15
N PHE A 190 -3.36 -0.14 -13.44
CA PHE A 190 -4.59 -0.73 -13.97
C PHE A 190 -4.30 -1.84 -15.01
N ALA A 191 -5.13 -2.89 -15.02
CA ALA A 191 -5.03 -3.97 -16.00
C ALA A 191 -5.52 -3.53 -17.41
N PRO A 192 -5.06 -4.20 -18.49
CA PRO A 192 -5.62 -4.01 -19.82
C PRO A 192 -7.15 -4.15 -19.81
N GLY A 193 -7.83 -3.19 -20.45
CA GLY A 193 -9.30 -3.16 -20.51
C GLY A 193 -9.99 -2.39 -19.38
N SER A 194 -9.27 -1.97 -18.34
CA SER A 194 -9.80 -1.02 -17.36
C SER A 194 -10.14 0.33 -18.00
N PRO A 195 -11.24 1.00 -17.59
CA PRO A 195 -11.59 2.33 -18.10
C PRO A 195 -10.43 3.33 -18.04
N GLY A 196 -10.18 4.04 -19.13
CA GLY A 196 -9.11 5.05 -19.23
C GLY A 196 -7.68 4.51 -19.27
N ASN A 197 -7.47 3.19 -19.18
CA ASN A 197 -6.13 2.62 -19.18
C ASN A 197 -5.56 2.46 -20.61
N PRO A 198 -4.34 2.94 -20.91
CA PRO A 198 -3.73 2.78 -22.22
C PRO A 198 -3.47 1.32 -22.60
N ALA A 199 -3.36 1.05 -23.90
CA ALA A 199 -2.90 -0.24 -24.40
C ALA A 199 -1.40 -0.46 -24.09
N GLY A 200 -0.99 -1.73 -24.03
CA GLY A 200 0.43 -2.08 -23.89
C GLY A 200 1.00 -1.98 -22.46
N THR A 201 0.14 -1.94 -21.44
CA THR A 201 0.59 -2.02 -20.04
C THR A 201 1.29 -3.34 -19.76
N LYS A 202 2.19 -3.31 -18.77
CA LYS A 202 3.04 -4.46 -18.38
C LYS A 202 2.81 -4.82 -16.93
N ARG A 203 2.88 -6.11 -16.63
CA ARG A 203 2.86 -6.60 -15.24
C ARG A 203 4.16 -6.24 -14.54
N SER A 204 4.03 -5.77 -13.31
CA SER A 204 5.15 -5.22 -12.51
C SER A 204 5.42 -6.04 -11.25
N GLY A 205 4.46 -6.85 -10.80
CA GLY A 205 4.54 -7.63 -9.56
C GLY A 205 3.16 -8.02 -9.07
N VAL A 206 3.04 -8.23 -7.76
CA VAL A 206 1.76 -8.47 -7.08
C VAL A 206 1.64 -7.60 -5.83
N GLU A 207 0.41 -7.33 -5.41
CA GLU A 207 0.14 -6.61 -4.17
C GLU A 207 -0.83 -7.39 -3.29
N PHE A 208 -0.50 -7.44 -1.99
CA PHE A 208 -1.36 -7.95 -0.94
C PHE A 208 -1.70 -6.82 0.03
N VAL A 209 -2.98 -6.44 0.09
CA VAL A 209 -3.51 -5.43 1.02
C VAL A 209 -4.17 -6.16 2.18
N VAL A 210 -3.70 -5.92 3.41
CA VAL A 210 -4.23 -6.54 4.63
C VAL A 210 -5.40 -5.74 5.19
N PRO A 211 -6.38 -6.40 5.84
CA PRO A 211 -7.47 -5.67 6.49
C PRO A 211 -6.96 -4.91 7.72
N SER A 212 -7.81 -4.07 8.29
CA SER A 212 -7.52 -3.46 9.58
C SER A 212 -7.49 -4.50 10.71
N VAL A 213 -6.67 -4.26 11.72
CA VAL A 213 -6.73 -5.02 12.99
C VAL A 213 -8.06 -4.76 13.70
N SER A 214 -8.46 -3.47 13.78
CA SER A 214 -9.68 -3.06 14.49
C SER A 214 -10.40 -1.85 13.91
N SER A 215 -9.73 -1.02 13.11
CA SER A 215 -10.36 0.16 12.47
C SER A 215 -11.58 -0.24 11.65
N THR A 216 -12.59 0.61 11.60
CA THR A 216 -13.82 0.36 10.86
C THR A 216 -13.56 0.07 9.38
N ASN A 217 -14.08 -1.04 8.87
CA ASN A 217 -13.99 -1.42 7.45
C ASN A 217 -15.34 -1.20 6.74
N THR A 218 -15.45 -1.54 5.45
CA THR A 218 -16.70 -1.31 4.72
C THR A 218 -17.86 -2.17 5.24
N GLY A 219 -17.58 -3.40 5.68
CA GLY A 219 -18.56 -4.33 6.25
C GLY A 219 -19.19 -3.80 7.54
N ASP A 220 -18.40 -3.13 8.39
CA ASP A 220 -18.91 -2.44 9.56
C ASP A 220 -19.87 -1.29 9.19
N LEU A 221 -19.53 -0.53 8.13
CA LEU A 221 -20.29 0.65 7.71
C LEU A 221 -21.58 0.30 6.95
N LYS A 222 -21.52 -0.71 6.08
CA LYS A 222 -22.57 -1.03 5.11
C LYS A 222 -23.25 -2.38 5.36
N GLY A 223 -22.80 -3.12 6.38
CA GLY A 223 -23.21 -4.50 6.62
C GLY A 223 -22.72 -5.47 5.55
N THR A 224 -22.89 -6.77 5.79
CA THR A 224 -22.44 -7.83 4.88
C THR A 224 -22.97 -7.67 3.45
N ALA A 225 -24.26 -7.37 3.28
CA ALA A 225 -24.86 -7.24 1.95
C ALA A 225 -24.31 -6.03 1.19
N GLY A 226 -24.11 -4.89 1.87
CA GLY A 226 -23.53 -3.69 1.27
C GLY A 226 -22.07 -3.89 0.88
N ALA A 227 -21.26 -4.51 1.74
CA ALA A 227 -19.88 -4.87 1.41
C ALA A 227 -19.80 -5.80 0.19
N ARG A 228 -20.63 -6.86 0.14
CA ARG A 228 -20.69 -7.75 -1.03
C ARG A 228 -21.06 -7.01 -2.33
N ALA A 229 -21.95 -6.03 -2.26
CA ALA A 229 -22.30 -5.21 -3.43
C ALA A 229 -21.12 -4.37 -3.92
N GLU A 230 -20.35 -3.76 -3.00
CA GLU A 230 -19.13 -3.01 -3.35
C GLU A 230 -18.04 -3.91 -3.93
N GLU A 231 -17.83 -5.10 -3.35
CA GLU A 231 -16.89 -6.11 -3.86
C GLU A 231 -17.19 -6.45 -5.33
N GLN A 232 -18.45 -6.77 -5.64
CA GLN A 232 -18.88 -7.09 -7.01
C GLN A 232 -18.71 -5.91 -7.97
N LYS A 233 -19.05 -4.70 -7.52
CA LYS A 233 -18.87 -3.49 -8.33
C LYS A 233 -17.41 -3.24 -8.67
N ARG A 234 -16.50 -3.42 -7.70
CA ARG A 234 -15.05 -3.22 -7.91
C ARG A 234 -14.48 -4.28 -8.86
N LEU A 235 -14.90 -5.54 -8.74
CA LEU A 235 -14.45 -6.61 -9.64
C LEU A 235 -14.83 -6.36 -11.11
N GLN A 236 -15.94 -5.65 -11.36
CA GLN A 236 -16.37 -5.32 -12.73
C GLN A 236 -15.36 -4.43 -13.48
N TYR A 237 -14.70 -3.50 -12.79
CA TYR A 237 -13.81 -2.51 -13.42
C TYR A 237 -12.32 -2.80 -13.24
N ASN A 238 -11.98 -3.68 -12.30
CA ASN A 238 -10.60 -3.94 -11.86
C ASN A 238 -10.23 -5.41 -12.03
N PRO A 239 -10.03 -5.90 -13.28
CA PRO A 239 -9.76 -7.31 -13.54
C PRO A 239 -8.39 -7.79 -12.99
N HIS A 240 -7.52 -6.87 -12.55
CA HIS A 240 -6.29 -7.20 -11.82
C HIS A 240 -6.53 -7.61 -10.37
N LEU A 241 -7.64 -7.22 -9.74
CA LEU A 241 -8.02 -7.68 -8.41
C LEU A 241 -8.50 -9.13 -8.49
N LYS A 242 -7.86 -10.01 -7.72
CA LYS A 242 -8.15 -11.45 -7.67
C LYS A 242 -8.82 -11.86 -6.37
N LEU A 243 -8.62 -11.09 -5.31
CA LEU A 243 -9.31 -11.20 -4.03
C LEU A 243 -9.80 -9.82 -3.61
N ILE A 244 -11.06 -9.75 -3.19
CA ILE A 244 -11.63 -8.62 -2.45
C ILE A 244 -12.46 -9.21 -1.30
N ASP A 245 -12.14 -8.82 -0.07
CA ASP A 245 -13.00 -9.07 1.08
C ASP A 245 -13.06 -7.82 1.96
N MET A 246 -14.23 -7.18 1.97
CA MET A 246 -14.41 -5.89 2.63
C MET A 246 -15.16 -6.03 3.96
N ARG A 247 -15.07 -7.20 4.59
CA ARG A 247 -15.90 -7.57 5.76
C ARG A 247 -15.08 -7.99 6.96
N GLN A 248 -13.93 -8.59 6.74
CA GLN A 248 -13.14 -9.20 7.82
C GLN A 248 -12.07 -8.25 8.34
N HIS A 249 -11.74 -8.40 9.62
CA HIS A 249 -10.60 -7.78 10.28
C HIS A 249 -9.51 -8.81 10.54
N GLY A 250 -8.30 -8.35 10.79
CA GLY A 250 -7.21 -9.22 11.20
C GLY A 250 -5.83 -8.75 10.74
N TYR A 251 -5.02 -9.68 10.24
CA TYR A 251 -3.65 -9.42 9.79
C TYR A 251 -3.21 -10.42 8.71
N GLY A 252 -2.11 -10.13 8.02
CA GLY A 252 -1.49 -11.05 7.07
C GLY A 252 -0.26 -11.75 7.66
N VAL A 253 -0.03 -13.00 7.26
CA VAL A 253 1.24 -13.71 7.48
C VAL A 253 1.86 -14.00 6.12
N LEU A 254 2.97 -13.32 5.81
CA LEU A 254 3.69 -13.49 4.55
C LEU A 254 4.80 -14.53 4.73
N GLU A 255 4.68 -15.65 4.01
CA GLU A 255 5.71 -16.67 3.89
C GLU A 255 6.41 -16.52 2.54
N VAL A 256 7.75 -16.36 2.55
CA VAL A 256 8.55 -16.21 1.33
C VAL A 256 9.63 -17.28 1.25
N THR A 257 9.61 -18.04 0.17
CA THR A 257 10.54 -19.15 -0.09
C THR A 257 11.40 -18.87 -1.33
N GLY A 258 12.17 -19.86 -1.76
CA GLY A 258 12.95 -19.76 -3.00
C GLY A 258 12.09 -19.66 -4.27
N ASP A 259 10.84 -20.11 -4.21
CA ASP A 259 9.97 -20.37 -5.36
C ASP A 259 8.60 -19.68 -5.28
N GLU A 260 8.19 -19.23 -4.10
CA GLU A 260 6.87 -18.61 -3.88
C GLU A 260 6.90 -17.53 -2.79
N ALA A 261 6.05 -16.52 -2.95
CA ALA A 261 5.57 -15.67 -1.87
C ALA A 261 4.06 -15.88 -1.67
N LYS A 262 3.65 -16.21 -0.44
CA LYS A 262 2.26 -16.53 -0.08
C LYS A 262 1.84 -15.72 1.14
N LEU A 263 0.71 -15.03 1.05
CA LEU A 263 0.07 -14.37 2.18
C LEU A 263 -1.14 -15.19 2.63
N SER A 264 -1.13 -15.61 3.90
CA SER A 264 -2.32 -16.15 4.56
C SER A 264 -3.01 -15.00 5.32
N TYR A 265 -4.26 -14.72 4.96
CA TYR A 265 -5.08 -13.70 5.62
C TYR A 265 -5.70 -14.29 6.89
N ARG A 266 -5.34 -13.74 8.05
CA ARG A 266 -5.71 -14.24 9.37
C ARG A 266 -6.85 -13.40 9.91
N ALA A 267 -8.05 -13.95 9.88
CA ALA A 267 -9.26 -13.29 10.33
C ALA A 267 -9.41 -13.36 11.85
N VAL A 268 -9.86 -12.25 12.44
CA VAL A 268 -10.16 -12.13 13.88
C VAL A 268 -11.45 -11.33 14.04
N ASP A 269 -12.30 -11.77 14.96
CA ASP A 269 -13.45 -10.98 15.40
C ASP A 269 -12.97 -9.90 16.38
N LYS A 270 -12.89 -8.66 15.91
CA LYS A 270 -12.35 -7.53 16.68
C LYS A 270 -13.17 -7.17 17.93
N LEU A 271 -14.40 -7.66 18.05
CA LEU A 271 -15.29 -7.36 19.18
C LEU A 271 -15.17 -8.39 20.31
N ARG A 272 -14.50 -9.52 20.08
CA ARG A 272 -14.32 -10.60 21.05
C ARG A 272 -12.84 -10.80 21.38
N PRO A 273 -12.39 -10.46 22.59
CA PRO A 273 -10.98 -10.58 22.99
C PRO A 273 -10.40 -12.00 22.88
N ASP A 274 -11.24 -13.03 22.97
CA ASP A 274 -10.92 -14.45 22.91
C ASP A 274 -11.26 -15.10 21.56
N ALA A 275 -11.57 -14.28 20.54
CA ALA A 275 -11.90 -14.79 19.22
C ALA A 275 -10.79 -15.70 18.66
N PRO A 276 -11.13 -16.89 18.13
CA PRO A 276 -10.15 -17.71 17.46
C PRO A 276 -9.67 -17.02 16.18
N VAL A 277 -8.38 -17.19 15.86
CA VAL A 277 -7.82 -16.73 14.59
C VAL A 277 -8.00 -17.82 13.54
N THR A 278 -8.67 -17.51 12.43
CA THR A 278 -8.82 -18.43 11.28
C THR A 278 -8.07 -17.91 10.07
N THR A 279 -7.67 -18.80 9.14
CA THR A 279 -7.28 -18.36 7.79
C THR A 279 -8.55 -18.16 6.99
N SER A 280 -8.80 -16.95 6.49
CA SER A 280 -9.96 -16.68 5.64
C SER A 280 -9.68 -16.89 4.16
N TYR A 281 -8.47 -16.54 3.72
CA TYR A 281 -8.00 -16.70 2.35
C TYR A 281 -6.49 -16.96 2.34
N GLU A 282 -6.01 -17.61 1.28
CA GLU A 282 -4.59 -17.59 0.93
C GLU A 282 -4.41 -17.03 -0.48
N ALA A 283 -3.45 -16.13 -0.65
CA ALA A 283 -3.06 -15.64 -1.97
C ALA A 283 -1.56 -15.86 -2.17
N ARG A 284 -1.17 -16.36 -3.34
CA ARG A 284 0.22 -16.70 -3.65
C ARG A 284 0.64 -16.22 -5.01
N THR A 285 1.95 -16.02 -5.16
CA THR A 285 2.60 -15.80 -6.44
C THR A 285 3.82 -16.70 -6.57
N ALA A 286 3.88 -17.45 -7.67
CA ALA A 286 5.06 -18.22 -8.03
C ALA A 286 6.15 -17.28 -8.59
N ARG A 287 7.40 -17.64 -8.33
CA ARG A 287 8.57 -16.93 -8.86
C ARG A 287 8.51 -16.80 -10.39
N GLY A 288 8.80 -15.61 -10.89
CA GLY A 288 8.81 -15.26 -12.30
C GLY A 288 7.43 -15.05 -12.92
N SER A 289 6.34 -15.14 -12.15
CA SER A 289 4.98 -15.11 -12.71
C SER A 289 4.35 -13.72 -12.76
N SER A 290 4.55 -12.89 -11.70
CA SER A 290 3.76 -11.68 -11.45
C SER A 290 2.25 -11.92 -11.60
N ARG A 291 1.80 -13.11 -11.17
CA ARG A 291 0.40 -13.55 -11.17
C ARG A 291 0.01 -13.95 -9.76
N ILE A 292 -1.26 -13.75 -9.42
CA ILE A 292 -1.83 -14.24 -8.16
C ILE A 292 -2.73 -15.44 -8.40
N GLU A 293 -2.60 -16.42 -7.53
CA GLU A 293 -3.58 -17.48 -7.31
C GLU A 293 -4.19 -17.29 -5.92
N VAL A 294 -5.51 -17.38 -5.83
CA VAL A 294 -6.27 -17.28 -4.57
C VAL A 294 -6.86 -18.64 -4.26
N GLY A 295 -6.67 -19.12 -3.03
CA GLY A 295 -7.18 -20.38 -2.50
C GLY A 295 -8.05 -20.19 -1.27
#